data_AF-A0A7U9MYN7-F1
#
_entry.id   AF-A0A7U9MYN7-F1
#
_cell.length_a   1.000
_cell.length_b   1.000
_cell.length_c   1.000
_cell.angle_alpha   90.00
_cell.angle_beta   90.00
_cell.angle_gamma   90.00
#
_symmetry.space_group_name_H-M   'P 1'
#
loop_
_entity.id
_entity.type
_entity.pdbx_description
1 polymer ?
#
loop_
_entity_poly.entity_id
_entity_poly.type
_entity_poly.pdbx_seq_one_letter_code
_entity_poly.pdbx_strand_id
1 'polypeptide(L)' 'MSRGPRKTLDEKIVAKEELIGALTSRIESEKQELAEMYREKRNIQLESIDNLLEEWALSPQEAEEALRRYVDQREEAV' A
#
# COMPACT_ATOMS: atom_id res chain seq x y z
N MET A 1 1.10 42.25 -30.54
CA MET A 1 1.55 41.82 -29.20
C MET A 1 2.99 41.34 -29.30
N SER A 2 3.92 42.00 -28.61
CA SER A 2 5.33 41.60 -28.59
C SER A 2 5.44 40.23 -27.93
N ARG A 3 5.66 39.20 -28.74
CA ARG A 3 6.09 37.90 -28.22
C ARG A 3 7.51 38.13 -27.71
N GLY A 4 7.70 38.09 -26.40
CA GLY A 4 9.02 38.19 -25.78
C GLY A 4 10.02 37.20 -26.38
N PRO A 5 11.33 37.35 -26.12
CA PRO A 5 12.35 36.48 -26.67
C PRO A 5 12.00 35.01 -26.44
N ARG A 6 12.11 34.19 -27.50
CA ARG A 6 11.87 32.75 -27.42
C ARG A 6 12.94 32.16 -26.51
N LYS A 7 12.50 31.37 -25.51
CA LYS A 7 13.43 30.60 -24.68
C LYS A 7 14.42 29.82 -25.53
N THR A 8 15.68 29.79 -25.11
CA THR A 8 16.73 29.01 -25.77
C THR A 8 16.43 27.52 -25.64
N LEU A 9 17.12 26.68 -26.43
CA LEU A 9 17.00 25.24 -26.29
C LEU A 9 17.48 24.79 -24.90
N ASP A 10 18.58 25.38 -24.42
CA ASP A 10 19.16 25.08 -23.10
C ASP A 10 18.19 25.40 -21.95
N GLU A 11 17.52 26.56 -22.00
CA GLU A 11 16.50 26.93 -21.00
C GLU A 11 15.31 25.97 -20.99
N LYS A 12 14.96 25.41 -22.17
CA LYS A 12 13.91 24.39 -22.26
C LYS A 12 14.37 23.05 -21.71
N ILE A 13 15.64 22.69 -21.91
CA ILE A 13 16.23 21.46 -21.37
C ILE A 13 16.25 21.53 -19.84
N VAL A 14 16.77 22.62 -19.27
CA VAL A 14 16.81 22.82 -17.81
C VAL A 14 15.41 22.72 -17.20
N ALA A 15 14.43 23.41 -17.79
CA ALA A 15 13.04 23.32 -17.30
C ALA A 15 12.45 21.91 -17.37
N LYS A 16 12.89 21.07 -18.33
CA LYS A 16 12.48 19.66 -18.42
C LYS A 16 13.16 18.80 -17.38
N GLU A 17 14.46 19.01 -17.13
CA GLU A 17 15.21 18.30 -16.08
C GLU A 17 14.64 18.61 -14.69
N GLU A 18 14.36 19.88 -14.40
CA GLU A 18 13.72 20.31 -13.15
C GLU A 18 12.33 19.68 -12.97
N LEU A 19 11.53 19.65 -14.04
CA LEU A 19 10.22 19.01 -14.00
C LEU A 19 10.33 17.50 -13.74
N ILE A 20 11.28 16.82 -14.40
CA ILE A 20 11.52 15.39 -14.17
C ILE A 20 11.96 15.15 -12.73
N GLY A 21 12.84 15.99 -12.19
CA GLY A 21 13.26 15.93 -10.78
C GLY A 21 12.07 16.06 -9.83
N ALA A 22 11.25 17.09 -10.00
CA ALA A 22 10.05 17.31 -9.18
C ALA A 22 9.06 16.15 -9.26
N LEU A 23 8.82 15.61 -10.46
CA LEU A 23 7.94 14.45 -10.65
C LEU A 23 8.52 13.18 -9.99
N THR A 24 9.84 13.00 -10.04
CA THR A 24 10.51 11.86 -9.41
C THR A 24 10.34 11.91 -7.89
N SER A 25 10.60 13.07 -7.27
CA SER A 25 10.37 13.26 -5.84
C SER A 25 8.89 13.06 -5.46
N ARG A 26 7.95 13.50 -6.32
CA ARG A 26 6.51 13.24 -6.07
C ARG A 26 6.21 11.75 -6.12
N ILE A 27 6.72 11.02 -7.11
CA ILE A 27 6.52 9.56 -7.22
C ILE A 27 7.07 8.83 -5.99
N GLU A 28 8.22 9.25 -5.48
CA GLU A 28 8.80 8.65 -4.26
C GLU A 28 7.91 8.89 -3.03
N SER A 29 7.42 10.11 -2.85
CA SER A 29 6.47 10.44 -1.78
C SER A 29 5.19 9.59 -1.87
N GLU A 30 4.60 9.47 -3.06
CA GLU A 30 3.38 8.69 -3.29
C GLU A 30 3.59 7.19 -3.01
N LYS A 31 4.77 6.66 -3.37
CA LYS A 31 5.13 5.26 -3.05
C LYS A 31 5.22 5.03 -1.55
N GLN A 32 5.76 5.99 -0.80
CA GLN A 32 5.83 5.89 0.65
C GLN A 32 4.43 5.93 1.27
N GLU A 33 3.61 6.90 0.89
CA GLU A 33 2.22 7.04 1.36
C GLU A 33 1.41 5.77 1.06
N LEU A 34 1.55 5.22 -0.15
CA LEU A 34 0.91 3.95 -0.51
C LEU A 34 1.39 2.79 0.36
N ALA A 35 2.68 2.71 0.68
CA ALA A 35 3.21 1.68 1.57
C ALA A 35 2.66 1.80 3.00
N GLU A 36 2.46 3.02 3.48
CA GLU A 36 1.82 3.31 4.77
C GLU A 36 0.35 2.86 4.77
N MET A 37 -0.41 3.18 3.71
CA MET A 37 -1.79 2.71 3.54
C MET A 37 -1.90 1.18 3.54
N TYR A 38 -0.97 0.47 2.90
CA TYR A 38 -0.96 -0.99 2.93
C TYR A 38 -0.69 -1.55 4.34
N ARG A 39 0.16 -0.89 5.13
CA ARG A 39 0.42 -1.28 6.53
C ARG A 39 -0.81 -1.05 7.40
N GLU A 40 -1.43 0.12 7.27
CA GLU A 40 -2.65 0.46 8.00
C GLU A 40 -3.79 -0.52 7.67
N LYS A 41 -4.01 -0.81 6.39
CA LYS A 41 -4.99 -1.81 5.95
C LYS A 41 -4.72 -3.17 6.59
N ARG A 42 -3.47 -3.61 6.64
CA ARG A 42 -3.09 -4.88 7.28
C ARG A 42 -3.38 -4.86 8.79
N ASN A 43 -3.09 -3.76 9.47
CA ASN A 43 -3.35 -3.61 10.90
C ASN A 43 -4.85 -3.67 11.19
N ILE A 44 -5.68 -2.95 10.43
CA ILE A 44 -7.15 -3.01 10.57
C ILE A 44 -7.67 -4.44 10.38
N GLN A 45 -7.13 -5.18 9.40
CA GLN A 45 -7.50 -6.59 9.20
C GLN A 45 -7.10 -7.46 10.39
N LEU A 46 -5.91 -7.26 10.96
CA LEU A 46 -5.44 -8.00 12.13
C LEU A 46 -6.27 -7.64 13.38
N GLU A 47 -6.54 -6.37 13.62
CA GLU A 47 -7.42 -5.91 14.71
C GLU A 47 -8.84 -6.50 14.57
N SER A 48 -9.37 -6.56 13.35
CA SER A 48 -10.66 -7.21 13.11
C SER A 48 -10.64 -8.70 13.46
N ILE A 49 -9.54 -9.40 13.20
CA ILE A 49 -9.40 -10.82 13.57
C ILE A 49 -9.26 -10.93 15.10
N ASP A 50 -8.46 -10.07 15.71
CA ASP A 50 -8.21 -10.06 17.16
C ASP A 50 -9.52 -9.83 17.94
N ASN A 51 -10.32 -8.85 17.51
CA ASN A 51 -11.65 -8.59 18.08
C ASN A 51 -12.59 -9.81 17.98
N LEU A 52 -12.54 -10.57 16.88
CA LEU A 52 -13.33 -11.80 16.73
C LEU A 52 -12.85 -12.90 17.69
N LEU A 53 -11.53 -13.03 17.87
CA LEU A 53 -10.96 -13.97 18.83
C LEU A 53 -11.38 -13.63 20.26
N GLU A 54 -11.33 -12.35 20.63
CA GLU A 54 -11.81 -11.87 21.93
C GLU A 54 -13.31 -12.12 22.13
N GLU A 55 -14.14 -11.81 21.13
CA GLU A 55 -15.58 -12.04 21.17
C GLU A 55 -15.93 -13.53 21.39
N TRP A 56 -15.17 -14.42 20.76
CA TRP A 56 -15.34 -15.86 20.89
C TRP A 56 -14.60 -16.45 22.10
N ALA A 57 -13.91 -15.63 22.88
CA ALA A 57 -13.04 -16.05 23.97
C ALA A 57 -12.05 -17.15 23.55
N LEU A 58 -11.55 -17.06 22.32
CA LEU A 58 -10.62 -18.02 21.72
C LEU A 58 -9.19 -17.48 21.79
N SER A 59 -8.27 -18.35 22.22
CA SER A 59 -6.85 -18.08 22.01
C SER A 59 -6.47 -18.22 20.52
N PRO A 60 -5.40 -17.55 20.08
CA PRO A 60 -4.88 -17.73 18.71
C PRO A 60 -4.56 -19.20 18.38
N GLN A 61 -4.10 -19.98 19.37
CA GLN A 61 -3.79 -21.41 19.19
C GLN A 61 -5.06 -22.24 18.95
N GLU A 62 -6.12 -21.99 19.72
CA GLU A 62 -7.40 -22.69 19.53
C GLU A 62 -8.05 -22.32 18.18
N ALA A 63 -7.93 -21.06 17.76
CA ALA A 63 -8.37 -20.63 16.45
C ALA A 63 -7.56 -21.29 15.32
N GLU A 64 -6.24 -21.40 15.47
CA GLU A 64 -5.40 -22.13 14.50
C GLU A 64 -5.81 -23.60 14.40
N GLU A 65 -6.03 -24.28 15.53
CA GLU A 65 -6.48 -25.67 15.53
C GLU A 65 -7.84 -25.84 14.85
N ALA A 66 -8.79 -24.95 15.12
CA ALA A 66 -10.11 -24.97 14.50
C ALA A 66 -10.02 -24.76 12.98
N LEU A 67 -9.20 -23.80 12.53
CA LEU A 67 -8.99 -23.53 11.11
C LEU A 67 -8.29 -24.69 10.40
N ARG A 68 -7.29 -25.33 11.03
CA ARG A 68 -6.64 -26.53 10.49
C ARG A 68 -7.66 -27.66 10.28
N ARG A 69 -8.47 -27.96 11.29
CA ARG A 69 -9.53 -28.99 11.18
C ARG A 69 -10.50 -28.70 10.05
N TYR A 70 -10.88 -27.43 9.86
CA TYR A 70 -11.76 -27.03 8.77
C TYR A 70 -11.11 -27.23 7.39
N VAL A 71 -9.83 -26.88 7.23
CA VAL A 71 -9.09 -27.09 5.98
C VAL A 71 -8.98 -28.58 5.67
N ASP A 72 -8.57 -29.39 6.65
CA ASP A 72 -8.42 -30.84 6.50
C ASP A 72 -9.75 -31.50 6.06
N GLN A 73 -10.87 -31.16 6.72
CA GLN A 73 -12.20 -31.66 6.36
C GLN A 73 -12.64 -31.24 4.96
N ARG A 74 -12.24 -30.03 4.52
CA ARG A 74 -12.56 -29.54 3.18
C ARG A 74 -11.75 -30.27 2.11
N GLU A 75 -10.51 -30.64 2.39
CA GLU A 75 -9.66 -31.41 1.48
C GLU A 75 -10.11 -32.87 1.38
N GLU A 76 -10.57 -33.48 2.46
CA GLU A 76 -11.15 -34.84 2.46
C GLU A 76 -12.48 -34.94 1.69
N ALA A 77 -13.18 -33.82 1.52
CA ALA A 77 -14.46 -33.74 0.81
C ALA A 77 -14.34 -33.49 -0.71
N VAL A 78 -13.12 -33.35 -1.24
CA VAL A 78 -12.81 -33.09 -2.67
C VAL A 78 -12.21 -34.34 -3.32
#